data_AF-A0A4T0BLE4-F1
#
_entry.id   AF-A0A4T0BLE4-F1
#
_cell.length_a   1.000
_cell.length_b   1.000
_cell.length_c   1.000
_cell.angle_alpha   90.00
_cell.angle_beta   90.00
_cell.angle_gamma   90.00
#
_symmetry.space_group_name_H-M   'P 1'
#
loop_
_entity.id
_entity.type
_entity.pdbx_description
1 polymer ?
#
loop_
_entity_poly.entity_id
_entity_poly.type
_entity_poly.pdbx_seq_one_letter_code
_entity_poly.pdbx_strand_id
1 'polypeptide(L)'
;MQHHVCESLWTTLEDEDNEANHHDLAQTLISIIKQEDAFVLARLVIPKLRMKEPEVQNPFKQEIITQTMAQRTQALALETSQQSDFDNHLYRQEKEVFSESEMYRASLLLFRSAAFDGVEEQEILQWLANRPRKPTDKSR
;
A
#
# COMPACT_ATOMS: atom_id res chain seq x y z
N MET A 1 -4.94 17.38 6.89
CA MET A 1 -4.65 18.15 8.13
C MET A 1 -4.06 17.27 9.24
N GLN A 2 -4.44 15.99 9.37
CA GLN A 2 -3.97 15.12 10.47
C GLN A 2 -2.51 14.60 10.33
N HIS A 3 -1.97 14.46 9.12
CA HIS A 3 -0.60 13.92 8.90
C HIS A 3 0.52 14.75 9.55
N HIS A 4 0.49 16.07 9.37
CA HIS A 4 1.48 16.98 9.97
C HIS A 4 1.44 16.97 11.50
N VAL A 5 0.28 16.67 12.09
CA VAL A 5 0.11 16.63 13.55
C VAL A 5 0.80 15.39 14.12
N CYS A 6 0.63 14.21 13.52
CA CYS A 6 1.27 12.99 14.01
C CYS A 6 2.79 13.03 13.91
N GLU A 7 3.33 13.53 12.79
CA GLU A 7 4.78 13.67 12.61
C GLU A 7 5.36 14.70 13.59
N SER A 8 4.72 15.87 13.72
CA SER A 8 5.16 16.91 14.66
C SER A 8 5.10 16.43 16.11
N LEU A 9 4.02 15.76 16.53
CA LEU A 9 3.92 15.23 17.89
C LEU A 9 4.99 14.16 18.15
N TRP A 10 5.29 13.33 17.14
CA TRP A 10 6.33 12.32 17.26
C TRP A 10 7.73 12.90 17.37
N THR A 11 8.05 13.98 16.65
CA THR A 11 9.36 14.64 16.73
C THR A 11 9.51 15.46 18.01
N THR A 12 8.45 16.13 18.48
CA THR A 12 8.49 16.88 19.75
C THR A 12 8.80 15.97 20.94
N LEU A 13 8.40 14.70 20.91
CA LEU A 13 8.76 13.73 21.94
C LEU A 13 10.25 13.38 21.98
N GLU A 14 11.08 13.82 21.03
CA GLU A 14 12.55 13.64 21.06
C GLU A 14 13.26 14.77 21.80
N ASP A 15 12.58 15.88 22.08
CA ASP A 15 13.17 17.10 22.61
C ASP A 15 13.21 17.07 24.15
N GLU A 16 14.37 16.76 24.73
CA GLU A 16 14.54 16.52 26.18
C GLU A 16 14.20 17.73 27.07
N ASP A 17 14.11 18.93 26.50
CA ASP A 17 13.87 20.18 27.25
C ASP A 17 12.40 20.36 27.73
N ASN A 18 11.45 19.49 27.31
CA ASN A 18 10.00 19.66 27.56
C ASN A 18 9.28 18.44 28.17
N GLU A 19 9.98 17.65 29.00
CA GLU A 19 9.45 16.40 29.60
C GLU A 19 8.10 16.52 30.31
N ALA A 20 7.79 17.67 30.93
CA ALA A 20 6.55 17.89 31.65
C ALA A 20 5.29 17.75 30.78
N ASN A 21 5.39 18.06 29.48
CA ASN A 21 4.27 17.98 28.54
C ASN A 21 4.28 16.67 27.72
N HIS A 22 5.35 15.88 27.79
CA HIS A 22 5.50 14.68 26.96
C HIS A 22 4.46 13.59 27.27
N HIS A 23 4.03 13.50 28.54
CA HIS A 23 2.99 12.55 28.91
C HIS A 23 1.65 12.88 28.22
N ASP A 24 1.19 14.13 28.30
CA ASP A 24 -0.07 14.56 27.69
C ASP A 24 -0.03 14.47 26.16
N LEU A 25 1.11 14.80 25.56
CA LEU A 25 1.33 14.66 24.11
C LEU A 25 1.32 13.18 23.68
N ALA A 26 1.95 12.29 24.45
CA ALA A 26 1.92 10.86 24.19
C ALA A 26 0.51 10.29 24.31
N GLN A 27 -0.25 10.66 25.35
CA GLN A 27 -1.65 10.23 25.50
C GLN A 27 -2.54 10.75 24.36
N THR A 28 -2.34 12.01 23.96
CA THR A 28 -3.04 12.60 22.82
C THR A 28 -2.74 11.82 21.54
N LEU A 29 -1.47 11.53 21.28
CA LEU A 29 -1.05 10.78 20.11
C LEU A 29 -1.60 9.35 20.13
N ILE A 30 -1.60 8.68 21.29
CA ILE A 30 -2.21 7.35 21.47
C ILE A 30 -3.71 7.40 21.16
N SER A 31 -4.42 8.41 21.66
CA SER A 31 -5.87 8.53 21.45
C SER A 31 -6.22 8.69 19.97
N ILE A 32 -5.41 9.44 19.22
CA ILE A 32 -5.57 9.63 17.77
C ILE A 32 -5.26 8.33 17.04
N ILE A 33 -4.11 7.71 17.35
CA ILE A 33 -3.62 6.52 16.64
C ILE A 33 -4.44 5.27 16.98
N LYS A 34 -5.21 5.25 18.08
CA LYS A 34 -6.17 4.17 18.39
C LYS A 34 -7.34 4.08 17.40
N GLN A 35 -7.59 5.10 16.59
CA GLN A 35 -8.54 5.02 15.48
C GLN A 35 -7.90 4.31 14.29
N GLU A 36 -8.58 3.33 13.69
CA GLU A 36 -8.02 2.47 12.64
C GLU A 36 -7.57 3.25 11.40
N ASP A 37 -8.39 4.18 10.91
CA ASP A 37 -8.04 5.04 9.77
C ASP A 37 -6.84 5.94 10.09
N ALA A 38 -6.83 6.54 11.29
CA ALA A 38 -5.73 7.40 11.74
C ALA A 38 -4.43 6.60 11.92
N PHE A 39 -4.51 5.34 12.34
CA PHE A 39 -3.36 4.44 12.44
C PHE A 39 -2.73 4.17 11.06
N VAL A 40 -3.56 3.91 10.04
CA VAL A 40 -3.09 3.71 8.65
C VAL A 40 -2.40 4.97 8.12
N LEU A 41 -2.92 6.16 8.43
CA LEU A 41 -2.28 7.41 8.03
C LEU A 41 -1.00 7.69 8.82
N ALA A 42 -0.99 7.41 10.12
CA ALA A 42 0.15 7.64 11.01
C ALA A 42 1.35 6.75 10.64
N ARG A 43 1.12 5.49 10.24
CA ARG A 43 2.23 4.59 9.84
C ARG A 43 2.98 5.09 8.61
N LEU A 44 2.33 5.83 7.72
CA LEU A 44 2.97 6.39 6.53
C LEU A 44 4.05 7.41 6.92
N VAL A 45 3.76 8.24 7.92
CA VAL A 45 4.63 9.33 8.38
C VAL A 45 5.57 8.93 9.52
N ILE A 46 5.23 7.93 10.33
CA ILE A 46 6.07 7.43 11.43
C ILE A 46 6.60 6.03 11.07
N PRO A 47 7.86 5.91 10.59
CA PRO A 47 8.42 4.62 10.15
C PRO A 47 8.45 3.56 11.26
N LYS A 48 8.64 3.97 12.52
CA LYS A 48 8.70 3.06 13.67
C LYS A 48 7.37 2.32 13.90
N LEU A 49 6.23 2.83 13.44
CA LEU A 49 4.96 2.11 13.54
C LEU A 49 4.84 0.97 12.52
N ARG A 50 5.61 1.01 11.42
CA ARG A 50 5.64 -0.03 10.38
C ARG A 50 6.57 -1.19 10.71
N MET A 51 7.61 -0.95 11.50
CA MET A 51 8.60 -1.99 11.81
C MET A 51 7.99 -3.07 12.70
N LYS A 52 8.38 -4.34 12.53
CA LYS A 52 7.98 -5.43 13.44
C LYS A 52 8.58 -5.23 14.83
N GLU A 53 9.85 -4.86 14.86
CA GLU A 53 10.65 -4.59 16.07
C GLU A 53 11.21 -3.16 16.00
N PRO A 54 10.44 -2.15 16.43
CA PRO A 54 10.90 -0.78 16.43
C PRO A 54 11.84 -0.53 17.60
N GLU A 55 13.11 -0.29 17.30
CA GLU A 55 14.06 0.21 18.29
C GLU A 55 13.75 1.67 18.61
N VAL A 56 13.24 1.93 19.81
CA VAL A 56 13.05 3.29 20.31
C VAL A 56 13.54 3.38 21.75
N GLN A 57 14.36 4.39 22.05
CA GLN A 57 14.97 4.59 23.35
C GLN A 57 14.12 5.47 24.28
N ASN A 58 13.31 6.36 23.70
CA ASN A 58 12.45 7.27 24.46
C ASN A 58 11.26 6.51 25.11
N PRO A 59 11.03 6.68 26.43
CA PRO A 59 10.02 5.93 27.17
C PRO A 59 8.59 6.24 26.71
N PHE A 60 8.28 7.48 26.34
CA PHE A 60 6.95 7.87 25.86
C PHE A 60 6.65 7.27 24.47
N LYS A 61 7.65 7.23 23.60
CA LYS A 61 7.53 6.56 22.30
C LYS A 61 7.39 5.05 22.45
N GLN A 62 8.09 4.44 23.41
CA GLN A 62 7.89 3.03 23.76
C GLN A 62 6.46 2.77 24.26
N GLU A 63 5.90 3.69 25.06
CA GLU A 63 4.51 3.60 25.50
C GLU A 63 3.54 3.63 24.31
N ILE A 64 3.70 4.57 23.37
CA ILE A 64 2.90 4.66 22.15
C ILE A 64 2.98 3.35 21.34
N ILE A 65 4.18 2.81 21.17
CA ILE A 65 4.41 1.55 20.43
C ILE A 65 3.74 0.36 21.11
N THR A 66 3.81 0.30 22.43
CA THR A 66 3.20 -0.76 23.24
C THR A 66 1.67 -0.69 23.16
N GLN A 67 1.10 0.50 23.33
CA GLN A 67 -0.36 0.69 23.31
C GLN A 67 -0.99 0.51 21.93
N THR A 68 -0.21 0.59 20.86
CA THR A 68 -0.65 0.40 19.46
C THR A 68 -0.28 -0.98 18.89
N MET A 69 0.20 -1.90 19.73
CA MET A 69 0.70 -3.21 19.30
C MET A 69 -0.37 -4.04 18.56
N ALA A 70 -1.61 -4.08 19.04
CA ALA A 70 -2.68 -4.84 18.40
C ALA A 70 -2.96 -4.37 16.96
N GLN A 71 -3.02 -3.05 16.75
CA GLN A 71 -3.24 -2.45 15.44
C GLN A 71 -2.05 -2.69 14.51
N ARG A 72 -0.82 -2.63 15.06
CA ARG A 72 0.42 -2.99 14.34
C ARG A 72 0.42 -4.46 13.91
N THR A 73 -0.03 -5.38 14.75
CA THR A 73 -0.11 -6.80 14.41
C THR A 73 -1.13 -7.06 13.30
N GLN A 74 -2.32 -6.45 13.39
CA GLN A 74 -3.35 -6.57 12.35
C GLN A 74 -2.89 -5.97 11.02
N ALA A 75 -2.26 -4.80 11.08
CA ALA A 75 -1.65 -4.12 9.95
C ALA A 75 -0.63 -4.98 9.19
N LEU A 76 0.31 -5.58 9.93
CA LEU A 76 1.37 -6.42 9.36
C LEU A 76 0.81 -7.72 8.76
N ALA A 77 -0.27 -8.25 9.32
CA ALA A 77 -0.95 -9.42 8.76
C ALA A 77 -1.62 -9.14 7.40
N LEU A 78 -2.09 -7.90 7.16
CA LEU A 78 -2.63 -7.48 5.87
C LEU A 78 -1.54 -7.23 4.83
N GLU A 79 -0.33 -6.83 5.26
CA GLU A 79 0.81 -6.55 4.36
C GLU A 79 1.51 -7.83 3.89
N THR A 80 1.26 -8.98 4.52
CA THR A 80 1.72 -10.27 4.01
C THR A 80 0.79 -10.79 2.93
N SER A 81 1.01 -10.39 1.67
CA SER A 81 0.40 -11.08 0.53
C SER A 81 0.86 -12.54 0.54
N GLN A 82 -0.09 -13.46 0.71
CA GLN A 82 0.18 -14.89 0.65
C GLN A 82 -0.01 -15.39 -0.78
N GLN A 83 0.69 -16.45 -1.16
CA GLN A 83 0.56 -17.04 -2.50
C GLN A 83 -0.90 -17.42 -2.83
N SER A 84 -1.69 -17.77 -1.80
CA SER A 84 -3.12 -18.04 -1.90
C SER A 84 -3.96 -16.84 -2.38
N ASP A 85 -3.51 -15.61 -2.14
CA ASP A 85 -4.22 -14.41 -2.59
C ASP A 85 -4.19 -14.29 -4.12
N PHE A 86 -3.14 -14.82 -4.74
CA PHE A 86 -2.95 -14.88 -6.19
C PHE A 86 -3.63 -16.11 -6.83
N ASP A 87 -3.95 -17.14 -6.05
CA ASP A 87 -4.69 -18.32 -6.49
C ASP A 87 -6.22 -18.14 -6.40
N ASN A 88 -6.69 -17.01 -5.86
CA ASN A 88 -8.10 -16.69 -5.77
C ASN A 88 -8.72 -16.52 -7.17
N HIS A 89 -9.86 -17.18 -7.40
CA HIS A 89 -10.63 -17.05 -8.64
C HIS A 89 -11.00 -15.59 -8.97
N LEU A 90 -11.28 -14.76 -7.95
CA LEU A 90 -11.58 -13.33 -8.13
C LEU A 90 -10.37 -12.56 -8.66
N TYR A 91 -9.17 -12.87 -8.17
CA TYR A 91 -7.93 -12.25 -8.65
C TYR A 91 -7.65 -12.63 -10.12
N ARG A 92 -7.91 -13.87 -10.50
CA ARG A 92 -7.80 -14.29 -11.92
C ARG A 92 -8.80 -13.55 -12.80
N GLN A 93 -10.05 -13.41 -12.36
CA GLN A 93 -11.06 -12.66 -13.10
C GLN A 93 -10.70 -11.17 -13.22
N GLU A 94 -10.20 -10.55 -12.17
CA GLU A 94 -9.71 -9.17 -12.21
C GLU A 94 -8.58 -9.01 -13.24
N LYS A 95 -7.62 -9.94 -13.28
CA LYS A 95 -6.54 -9.93 -14.27
C LYS A 95 -7.03 -10.14 -15.70
N GLU A 96 -8.02 -10.98 -15.90
CA GLU A 96 -8.65 -11.16 -17.20
C GLU A 96 -9.32 -9.87 -17.69
N VAL A 97 -10.12 -9.22 -16.83
CA VAL A 97 -10.80 -7.95 -17.13
C VAL A 97 -9.78 -6.83 -17.40
N PHE A 98 -8.76 -6.71 -16.55
CA PHE A 98 -7.68 -5.72 -16.75
C PHE A 98 -6.98 -5.94 -18.10
N SER A 99 -6.67 -7.19 -18.43
CA SER A 99 -6.00 -7.51 -19.68
C SER A 99 -6.89 -7.29 -20.91
N GLU A 100 -8.20 -7.56 -20.82
CA GLU A 100 -9.16 -7.25 -21.88
C GLU A 100 -9.28 -5.74 -22.11
N SER A 101 -9.28 -4.96 -21.03
CA SER A 101 -9.26 -3.50 -21.07
C SER A 101 -8.00 -2.96 -21.76
N GLU A 102 -6.84 -3.54 -21.45
CA GLU A 102 -5.57 -3.19 -22.08
C GLU A 102 -5.53 -3.56 -23.56
N MET A 103 -6.10 -4.70 -23.96
CA MET A 103 -6.25 -5.06 -25.38
C MET A 103 -7.14 -4.07 -26.12
N TYR A 104 -8.28 -3.68 -25.51
CA TYR A 104 -9.16 -2.69 -26.11
C TYR A 104 -8.43 -1.36 -26.28
N ARG A 105 -7.69 -0.91 -25.26
CA ARG A 105 -6.86 0.30 -25.33
C ARG A 105 -5.78 0.21 -26.42
N ALA A 106 -5.03 -0.89 -26.48
CA ALA A 106 -4.02 -1.12 -27.51
C ALA A 106 -4.64 -1.15 -28.91
N SER A 107 -5.80 -1.79 -29.08
CA SER A 107 -6.51 -1.81 -30.36
C SER A 107 -6.98 -0.41 -30.77
N LEU A 108 -7.53 0.39 -29.85
CA LEU A 108 -7.91 1.76 -30.12
C LEU A 108 -6.73 2.64 -30.50
N LEU A 109 -5.58 2.46 -29.84
CA LEU A 109 -4.34 3.17 -30.14
C LEU A 109 -3.84 2.83 -31.56
N LEU A 110 -3.87 1.57 -31.95
CA LEU A 110 -3.52 1.13 -33.31
C LEU A 110 -4.51 1.63 -34.38
N PHE A 111 -5.82 1.65 -34.08
CA PHE A 111 -6.86 2.05 -35.04
C PHE A 111 -7.07 3.57 -35.14
N ARG A 112 -6.73 4.35 -34.11
CA ARG A 112 -6.83 5.83 -34.12
C ARG A 112 -5.46 6.48 -33.95
N SER A 113 -4.77 6.68 -35.07
CA SER A 113 -3.79 7.74 -35.37
C SER A 113 -2.91 8.29 -34.22
N ALA A 114 -2.49 7.47 -33.27
CA ALA A 114 -1.31 7.82 -32.50
C ALA A 114 -0.13 7.68 -33.46
N ALA A 115 0.71 8.71 -33.54
CA ALA A 115 1.91 8.69 -34.36
C ALA A 115 2.95 7.79 -33.69
N PHE A 116 2.68 6.50 -33.67
CA PHE A 116 3.67 5.50 -33.33
C PHE A 116 4.74 5.51 -34.41
N ASP A 117 6.00 5.40 -34.00
CA ASP A 117 7.01 5.00 -34.96
C ASP A 117 6.77 3.54 -35.39
N GLY A 118 7.28 3.14 -36.55
CA GLY A 118 7.07 1.77 -37.05
C GLY A 118 7.66 0.66 -36.18
N VAL A 119 8.43 1.02 -35.14
CA VAL A 119 9.02 0.08 -34.17
C VAL A 119 8.01 -0.18 -33.04
N GLU A 120 7.41 0.87 -32.48
CA GLU A 120 6.37 0.79 -31.45
C GLU A 120 5.14 -0.01 -31.95
N GLU A 121 4.76 0.18 -33.21
CA GLU A 121 3.67 -0.59 -33.83
C GLU A 121 4.01 -2.10 -33.90
N GLN A 122 5.24 -2.44 -34.28
CA GLN A 122 5.69 -3.84 -34.34
C GLN A 122 5.76 -4.48 -32.96
N GLU A 123 6.21 -3.76 -31.93
CA GLU A 123 6.25 -4.25 -30.56
C GLU A 123 4.85 -4.57 -30.04
N ILE A 124 3.87 -3.71 -30.29
CA ILE A 124 2.47 -3.93 -29.90
C ILE A 124 1.89 -5.14 -30.64
N LEU A 125 2.12 -5.26 -31.96
CA LEU A 125 1.66 -6.41 -32.75
C LEU A 125 2.29 -7.72 -32.29
N GLN A 126 3.59 -7.71 -31.97
CA GLN A 126 4.30 -8.89 -31.48
C GLN A 126 3.82 -9.30 -30.07
N TRP A 127 3.56 -8.33 -29.20
CA TRP A 127 2.97 -8.57 -27.89
C TRP A 127 1.57 -9.18 -27.99
N LEU A 128 0.72 -8.68 -28.90
CA LEU A 128 -0.60 -9.26 -29.18
C LEU A 128 -0.51 -10.69 -29.72
N ALA A 129 0.48 -10.98 -30.57
CA ALA A 129 0.68 -12.29 -31.19
C ALA A 129 1.18 -13.37 -30.20
N ASN A 130 1.99 -12.98 -29.22
CA ASN A 130 2.63 -13.90 -28.26
C ASN A 130 1.73 -14.30 -27.08
N ARG A 131 0.50 -13.79 -27.00
CA ARG A 131 -0.40 -14.12 -25.89
C ARG A 131 -0.96 -15.54 -26.03
N PRO A 132 -1.03 -16.34 -24.95
CA PRO A 132 -1.77 -17.60 -24.96
C PRO A 132 -3.21 -17.34 -25.38
N ARG A 133 -3.59 -17.89 -26.53
CA ARG A 133 -4.98 -17.88 -26.99
C ARG A 133 -5.82 -18.59 -25.94
N LYS A 134 -7.02 -18.07 -25.66
CA LYS A 134 -8.01 -18.78 -24.83
C LYS A 134 -8.02 -20.25 -25.29
N PRO A 135 -7.96 -21.24 -24.37
CA PRO A 135 -8.06 -22.63 -24.78
C PRO A 135 -9.32 -22.76 -25.62
N THR A 136 -9.15 -23.10 -26.90
CA THR A 136 -10.29 -23.35 -27.77
C THR A 136 -11.00 -24.53 -27.15
N ASP A 137 -12.17 -24.28 -26.57
CA ASP A 137 -13.07 -25.31 -26.11
C ASP A 137 -13.48 -26.12 -27.34
N LYS A 138 -12.70 -27.14 -27.68
CA LYS A 138 -13.09 -28.16 -28.64
C LYS A 138 -14.03 -29.12 -27.92
N SER A 139 -15.18 -28.61 -27.53
CA SER A 139 -16.31 -29.39 -27.06
C SER A 139 -17.42 -29.29 -28.09
N ARG A 140 -17.49 -30.35 -28.91
CA ARG A 140 -18.50 -30.73 -29.91
C ARG A 140 -18.46 -30.08 -31.29
#